data_AF-A0A518K3W5-F1
#
_entry.id   AF-A0A518K3W5-F1
#
_cell.length_a   1.000
_cell.length_b   1.000
_cell.length_c   1.000
_cell.angle_alpha   90.00
_cell.angle_beta   90.00
_cell.angle_gamma   90.00
#
_symmetry.space_group_name_H-M   'P 1'
#
loop_
_entity.id
_entity.type
_entity.pdbx_description
1 polymer ?
#
loop_
_entity_poly.entity_id
_entity_poly.type
_entity_poly.pdbx_seq_one_letter_code
_entity_poly.pdbx_strand_id
1 'polypeptide(L)'
;MREIPLTQGKFALVDDEDYDRLVSRGSWFFQAEGYAVRNERRPGGGQQMVKMHRLIMNAPDGFDVDHINNDKLDNRRVNLRLCSRAQNCRNRGPQANNPSGLKGVFFDRQHRRWTAQIRFDQRRYFLGRFTNPFDAAAAYDRAAKQHFGEFAWLNGSTFVCPVRLASLAFPTIIQPPQTQRLAAVAEPIPLEEILCCPV
;
A
#
# COMPACT_ATOMS: atom_id res chain seq x y z
N MET A 1 -4.18 -21.21 -12.49
CA MET A 1 -4.93 -20.04 -11.99
C MET A 1 -6.26 -19.98 -12.72
N ARG A 2 -7.36 -19.81 -11.98
CA ARG A 2 -8.71 -19.71 -12.52
C ARG A 2 -9.49 -18.56 -11.91
N GLU A 3 -10.53 -18.15 -12.64
CA GLU A 3 -11.41 -17.05 -12.25
C GLU A 3 -12.80 -17.58 -11.92
N ILE A 4 -13.32 -17.19 -10.76
CA ILE A 4 -14.71 -17.48 -10.36
C ILE A 4 -15.54 -16.22 -10.58
N PRO A 5 -16.58 -16.26 -11.42
CA PRO A 5 -17.46 -15.11 -11.63
C PRO A 5 -18.26 -14.80 -10.35
N LEU A 6 -18.35 -13.51 -10.03
CA LEU A 6 -19.12 -12.97 -8.93
C LEU A 6 -20.27 -12.10 -9.46
N THR A 7 -21.16 -11.72 -8.55
CA THR A 7 -22.16 -10.68 -8.83
C THR A 7 -21.49 -9.34 -9.19
N GLN A 8 -22.21 -8.49 -9.93
CA GLN A 8 -21.73 -7.18 -10.42
C GLN A 8 -20.59 -7.27 -11.46
N GLY A 9 -20.45 -8.39 -12.17
CA GLY A 9 -19.48 -8.55 -13.27
C GLY A 9 -18.02 -8.58 -12.80
N LYS A 10 -17.78 -8.93 -11.54
CA LYS A 10 -16.43 -9.07 -10.97
C LYS A 10 -16.00 -10.53 -10.96
N PHE A 11 -14.70 -10.77 -10.80
CA PHE A 11 -14.13 -12.10 -10.76
C PHE A 11 -13.21 -12.22 -9.55
N ALA A 12 -13.18 -13.40 -8.94
CA ALA A 12 -12.20 -13.76 -7.91
C ALA A 12 -11.15 -14.69 -8.52
N LEU A 13 -9.88 -14.40 -8.26
CA LEU A 13 -8.75 -15.23 -8.69
C LEU A 13 -8.51 -16.32 -7.65
N VAL A 14 -8.36 -17.57 -8.11
CA VAL A 14 -8.14 -18.74 -7.25
C VAL A 14 -7.10 -19.65 -7.91
N ASP A 15 -6.38 -20.42 -7.09
CA ASP A 15 -5.57 -21.53 -7.57
C ASP A 15 -6.42 -22.67 -8.12
N ASP A 16 -5.82 -23.49 -8.99
CA ASP A 16 -6.53 -24.54 -9.71
C ASP A 16 -7.00 -25.65 -8.78
N GLU A 17 -6.24 -25.96 -7.72
CA GLU A 17 -6.59 -27.01 -6.76
C GLU A 17 -7.84 -26.65 -5.94
N ASP A 18 -8.09 -25.36 -5.72
CA ASP A 18 -9.23 -24.89 -4.93
C ASP A 18 -10.46 -24.59 -5.80
N TYR A 19 -10.29 -24.40 -7.11
CA TYR A 19 -11.36 -23.99 -8.01
C TYR A 19 -12.55 -24.97 -8.01
N ASP A 20 -12.29 -26.25 -8.25
CA ASP A 20 -13.36 -27.26 -8.35
C ASP A 20 -14.11 -27.42 -7.02
N ARG A 21 -13.37 -27.32 -5.89
CA ARG A 21 -13.93 -27.34 -4.54
C ARG A 21 -14.81 -26.12 -4.24
N LEU A 22 -14.48 -24.94 -4.77
CA LEU A 22 -15.26 -23.71 -4.54
C LEU A 22 -16.50 -23.66 -5.43
N VAL A 23 -16.40 -24.12 -6.69
CA VAL A 23 -17.52 -24.15 -7.64
C VAL A 23 -18.54 -25.22 -7.28
N SER A 24 -18.08 -26.42 -6.89
CA SER A 24 -18.98 -27.51 -6.46
C SER A 24 -19.86 -27.15 -5.27
N ARG A 25 -19.42 -26.22 -4.42
CA ARG A 25 -20.21 -25.72 -3.30
C ARG A 25 -21.37 -24.83 -3.74
N GLY A 26 -21.28 -24.16 -4.89
CA GLY A 26 -22.32 -23.27 -5.44
C GLY A 26 -21.83 -21.84 -5.70
N SER A 27 -22.78 -20.93 -5.94
CA SER A 27 -22.51 -19.57 -6.42
C SER A 27 -21.93 -18.64 -5.34
N TRP A 28 -21.00 -17.79 -5.80
CA TRP A 28 -20.35 -16.75 -5.00
C TRP A 28 -20.86 -15.36 -5.38
N PHE A 29 -20.82 -14.44 -4.42
CA PHE A 29 -21.29 -13.07 -4.61
C PHE A 29 -20.29 -12.04 -4.08
N PHE A 30 -20.28 -10.89 -4.73
CA PHE A 30 -19.47 -9.75 -4.34
C PHE A 30 -20.17 -8.94 -3.25
N GLN A 31 -19.52 -8.79 -2.10
CA GLN A 31 -20.01 -8.00 -0.99
C GLN A 31 -19.56 -6.53 -1.11
N ALA A 32 -20.31 -5.59 -0.53
CA ALA A 32 -19.94 -4.17 -0.46
C ALA A 32 -18.57 -3.90 0.18
N GLU A 33 -18.11 -4.77 1.10
CA GLU A 33 -16.79 -4.65 1.72
C GLU A 33 -15.63 -5.06 0.77
N GLY A 34 -15.94 -5.64 -0.39
CA GLY A 34 -14.97 -6.04 -1.41
C GLY A 34 -14.61 -7.52 -1.43
N TYR A 35 -15.23 -8.35 -0.59
CA TYR A 35 -14.94 -9.77 -0.50
C TYR A 35 -15.87 -10.62 -1.37
N ALA A 36 -15.35 -11.74 -1.86
CA ALA A 36 -16.15 -12.84 -2.36
C ALA A 36 -16.73 -13.64 -1.19
N VAL A 37 -18.05 -13.67 -1.10
CA VAL A 37 -18.78 -14.33 -0.01
C VAL A 37 -19.87 -15.23 -0.55
N ARG A 38 -20.33 -16.15 0.29
CA ARG A 38 -21.48 -17.01 0.02
C ARG A 38 -22.31 -17.21 1.28
N ASN A 39 -23.53 -17.68 1.14
CA ASN A 39 -24.37 -18.09 2.25
C ASN A 39 -24.33 -19.63 2.35
N GLU A 40 -24.06 -20.14 3.54
CA GLU A 40 -24.12 -21.56 3.87
C GLU A 40 -25.11 -21.78 5.01
N ARG A 41 -25.79 -22.93 5.01
CA ARG A 41 -26.67 -23.29 6.11
C ARG A 41 -25.82 -23.77 7.29
N ARG A 42 -26.07 -23.22 8.48
CA ARG A 42 -25.31 -23.60 9.68
C ARG A 42 -25.82 -24.95 10.22
N PRO A 43 -24.93 -25.83 10.71
CA PRO A 43 -25.35 -26.99 11.51
C PRO A 43 -26.06 -26.48 12.78
N GLY A 44 -27.33 -26.83 12.96
CA GLY A 44 -28.18 -26.31 14.04
C GLY A 44 -29.21 -25.24 13.62
N GLY A 45 -29.28 -24.91 12.32
CA GLY A 45 -30.27 -23.97 11.78
C GLY A 45 -29.73 -22.56 11.57
N GLY A 46 -30.39 -21.82 10.69
CA GLY A 46 -29.96 -20.49 10.25
C GLY A 46 -29.00 -20.51 9.06
N GLN A 47 -28.67 -19.32 8.58
CA GLN A 47 -27.70 -19.10 7.51
C GLN A 47 -26.47 -18.37 8.07
N GLN A 48 -25.29 -18.74 7.59
CA GLN A 48 -24.04 -18.05 7.87
C GLN A 48 -23.44 -17.53 6.57
N MET A 49 -22.82 -16.35 6.63
CA MET A 49 -22.07 -15.81 5.52
C MET A 49 -20.61 -16.27 5.63
N VAL A 50 -20.16 -16.98 4.61
CA VAL A 50 -18.82 -17.55 4.55
C VAL A 50 -18.00 -16.81 3.50
N LYS A 51 -16.80 -16.36 3.89
CA LYS A 51 -15.87 -15.66 2.99
C LYS A 51 -14.96 -16.65 2.26
N MET A 52 -14.67 -16.40 0.98
CA MET A 52 -13.89 -17.30 0.12
C MET A 52 -12.50 -17.57 0.68
N HIS A 53 -11.73 -16.52 1.00
CA HIS A 53 -10.39 -16.65 1.59
C HIS A 53 -10.35 -17.47 2.88
N ARG A 54 -11.42 -17.44 3.70
CA ARG A 54 -11.48 -18.22 4.95
C ARG A 54 -11.65 -19.71 4.66
N LEU A 55 -12.43 -20.09 3.64
CA LEU A 55 -12.59 -21.48 3.22
C LEU A 55 -11.31 -22.04 2.61
N ILE A 56 -10.61 -21.24 1.80
CA ILE A 56 -9.37 -21.68 1.15
C ILE A 56 -8.32 -22.04 2.22
N MET A 57 -8.14 -21.15 3.19
CA MET A 57 -7.16 -21.31 4.26
C MET A 57 -7.62 -22.18 5.44
N ASN A 58 -8.87 -22.66 5.45
CA ASN A 58 -9.49 -23.35 6.59
C ASN A 58 -9.22 -22.61 7.92
N ALA A 59 -9.44 -21.30 7.92
CA ALA A 59 -9.00 -20.43 9.01
C ALA A 59 -9.73 -20.76 10.34
N PRO A 60 -9.01 -21.06 11.42
CA PRO A 60 -9.62 -21.34 12.72
C PRO A 60 -10.35 -20.12 13.29
N ASP A 61 -11.27 -20.38 14.21
CA ASP A 61 -11.98 -19.31 14.90
C ASP A 61 -11.01 -18.42 15.69
N GLY A 62 -11.24 -17.11 15.67
CA GLY A 62 -10.35 -16.12 16.28
C GLY A 62 -9.21 -15.63 15.39
N PHE A 63 -8.94 -16.29 14.26
CA PHE A 63 -7.96 -15.83 13.27
C PHE A 63 -8.64 -15.18 12.06
N ASP A 64 -7.97 -14.16 11.52
CA ASP A 64 -8.31 -13.52 10.25
C ASP A 64 -7.38 -14.05 9.15
N VAL A 65 -7.81 -13.99 7.89
CA VAL A 65 -6.95 -14.21 6.73
C VAL A 65 -6.69 -12.85 6.10
N ASP A 66 -5.41 -12.50 5.97
CA ASP A 66 -4.95 -11.27 5.35
C ASP A 66 -4.51 -11.53 3.91
N HIS A 67 -4.81 -10.57 3.04
CA HIS A 67 -4.38 -10.54 1.64
C HIS A 67 -3.07 -9.76 1.56
N ILE A 68 -1.97 -10.43 1.22
CA ILE A 68 -0.63 -9.84 1.23
C ILE A 68 -0.57 -8.60 0.32
N ASN A 69 -1.17 -8.69 -0.88
CA ASN A 69 -1.27 -7.57 -1.83
C ASN A 69 -2.43 -6.60 -1.55
N ASN A 70 -3.24 -6.82 -0.51
CA ASN A 70 -4.48 -6.08 -0.20
C ASN A 70 -5.58 -6.12 -1.27
N ASP A 71 -5.44 -6.94 -2.31
CA ASP A 71 -6.51 -7.24 -3.25
C ASP A 71 -7.39 -8.38 -2.70
N LYS A 72 -8.61 -8.01 -2.30
CA LYS A 72 -9.60 -8.91 -1.70
C LYS A 72 -10.17 -9.93 -2.69
N LEU A 73 -10.02 -9.70 -3.99
CA LEU A 73 -10.48 -10.59 -5.04
C LEU A 73 -9.41 -11.59 -5.46
N ASP A 74 -8.15 -11.33 -5.15
CA ASP A 74 -7.06 -12.29 -5.33
C ASP A 74 -7.00 -13.29 -4.16
N ASN A 75 -7.73 -14.39 -4.30
CA ASN A 75 -7.87 -15.42 -3.27
C ASN A 75 -6.91 -16.62 -3.49
N ARG A 76 -5.84 -16.44 -4.29
CA ARG A 76 -4.78 -17.45 -4.43
C ARG A 76 -4.06 -17.66 -3.09
N ARG A 77 -3.73 -18.89 -2.74
CA ARG A 77 -3.05 -19.29 -1.50
C ARG A 77 -1.75 -18.52 -1.27
N VAL A 78 -0.99 -18.28 -2.33
CA VAL A 78 0.27 -17.49 -2.27
C VAL A 78 0.04 -16.05 -1.78
N ASN A 79 -1.17 -15.52 -1.97
CA ASN A 79 -1.55 -14.17 -1.55
C ASN A 79 -2.26 -14.15 -0.18
N LEU A 80 -2.56 -15.31 0.41
CA LEU A 80 -3.31 -15.42 1.66
C LEU A 80 -2.40 -15.83 2.81
N ARG A 81 -2.59 -15.22 3.99
CA ARG A 81 -1.90 -15.63 5.21
C ARG A 81 -2.80 -15.54 6.44
N LEU A 82 -2.59 -16.44 7.40
CA LEU A 82 -3.27 -16.38 8.69
C LEU A 82 -2.65 -15.27 9.54
N CYS A 83 -3.52 -14.49 10.19
CA CYS A 83 -3.09 -13.37 11.01
C CYS A 83 -4.06 -13.11 12.17
N SER A 84 -3.56 -12.43 13.20
CA SER A 84 -4.41 -11.82 14.21
C SER A 84 -5.12 -10.58 13.64
N ARG A 85 -6.25 -10.21 14.24
CA ARG A 85 -6.96 -8.96 13.95
C ARG A 85 -6.04 -7.73 13.96
N ALA A 86 -5.10 -7.68 14.91
CA ALA A 86 -4.15 -6.59 15.04
C ALA A 86 -3.14 -6.56 13.88
N GLN A 87 -2.66 -7.72 13.42
CA GLN A 87 -1.78 -7.83 12.26
C GLN A 87 -2.49 -7.41 10.97
N ASN A 88 -3.72 -7.88 10.73
CA ASN A 88 -4.53 -7.47 9.59
C ASN A 88 -4.70 -5.94 9.53
N CYS A 89 -5.01 -5.31 10.67
CA CYS A 89 -5.12 -3.86 10.76
C CYS A 89 -3.82 -3.11 10.43
N ARG A 90 -2.64 -3.72 10.65
CA ARG A 90 -1.34 -3.13 10.29
C ARG A 90 -1.08 -3.16 8.78
N ASN A 91 -1.63 -4.15 8.08
CA ASN A 91 -1.53 -4.24 6.61
C ASN A 91 -2.53 -3.32 5.89
N ARG A 92 -3.53 -2.76 6.58
CA ARG A 92 -4.50 -1.85 5.95
C ARG A 92 -3.86 -0.58 5.38
N GLY A 93 -4.27 -0.16 4.19
CA GLY A 93 -3.87 1.12 3.61
C GLY A 93 -4.29 2.39 4.38
N PRO A 94 -3.92 3.57 3.87
CA PRO A 94 -4.31 4.86 4.42
C PRO A 94 -5.84 5.00 4.47
N GLN A 95 -6.34 5.71 5.47
CA GLN A 95 -7.78 5.96 5.59
C GLN A 95 -8.23 6.96 4.49
N ALA A 96 -9.45 6.78 3.97
CA ALA A 96 -9.98 7.64 2.91
C ALA A 96 -10.13 9.11 3.32
N ASN A 97 -10.29 9.39 4.62
CA ASN A 97 -10.35 10.74 5.18
C ASN A 97 -8.96 11.32 5.48
N ASN A 98 -7.87 10.61 5.18
CA ASN A 98 -6.52 11.13 5.36
C ASN A 98 -6.12 11.97 4.14
N PRO A 99 -6.05 13.31 4.25
CA PRO A 99 -5.81 14.18 3.09
C PRO A 99 -4.43 14.00 2.46
N SER A 100 -3.47 13.42 3.17
CA SER A 100 -2.14 13.13 2.62
C SER A 100 -2.15 11.96 1.64
N GLY A 101 -3.15 11.07 1.71
CA GLY A 101 -3.14 9.80 1.00
C GLY A 101 -2.03 8.84 1.47
N LEU A 102 -1.26 9.18 2.50
CA LEU A 102 -0.08 8.45 2.95
C LEU A 102 -0.29 7.96 4.39
N LYS A 103 -0.02 6.68 4.64
CA LYS A 103 -0.27 6.07 5.94
C LYS A 103 0.66 6.66 7.00
N GLY A 104 0.05 7.11 8.11
CA GLY A 104 0.79 7.68 9.25
C GLY A 104 1.34 9.09 9.02
N VAL A 105 1.05 9.72 7.87
CA VAL A 105 1.53 11.05 7.51
C VAL A 105 0.37 12.04 7.48
N PHE A 106 0.55 13.20 8.10
CA PHE A 106 -0.43 14.29 8.06
C PHE A 106 0.28 15.65 8.06
N PHE A 107 -0.42 16.68 7.56
CA PHE A 107 0.13 18.03 7.54
C PHE A 107 -0.17 18.75 8.87
N ASP A 108 0.89 19.12 9.58
CA ASP A 108 0.81 19.94 10.79
C ASP A 108 0.76 21.42 10.39
N ARG A 109 -0.43 22.02 10.54
CA ARG A 109 -0.69 23.42 10.16
C ARG A 109 0.07 24.42 11.02
N GLN A 110 0.26 24.11 12.31
CA GLN A 110 0.92 25.01 13.25
C GLN A 110 2.39 25.18 12.89
N HIS A 111 3.06 24.06 12.56
CA HIS A 111 4.48 24.09 12.22
C HIS A 111 4.75 24.17 10.72
N ARG A 112 3.71 24.09 9.88
CA ARG A 112 3.80 24.06 8.40
C ARG A 112 4.78 22.98 7.93
N ARG A 113 4.63 21.77 8.46
CA ARG A 113 5.49 20.60 8.20
C ARG A 113 4.65 19.33 8.10
N TRP A 114 5.13 18.36 7.35
CA TRP A 114 4.58 17.02 7.28
C TRP A 114 5.06 16.21 8.48
N THR A 115 4.14 15.72 9.30
CA THR A 115 4.48 14.91 10.47
C THR A 115 4.22 13.45 10.17
N ALA A 116 5.19 12.60 10.52
CA ALA A 116 5.05 11.15 10.49
C ALA A 116 4.85 10.61 11.92
N GLN A 117 3.86 9.73 12.08
CA GLN A 117 3.60 9.04 13.34
C GLN A 117 3.21 7.59 13.10
N ILE A 118 3.55 6.72 14.04
CA ILE A 118 3.18 5.31 14.02
C ILE A 118 2.55 4.93 15.36
N ARG A 119 1.51 4.08 15.32
CA ARG A 119 0.93 3.49 16.53
C ARG A 119 1.43 2.06 16.67
N PHE A 120 2.19 1.80 17.71
CA PHE A 120 2.70 0.47 18.05
C PHE A 120 2.43 0.21 19.52
N ASP A 121 2.04 -1.02 19.86
CA ASP A 121 1.75 -1.42 21.25
C ASP A 121 0.87 -0.42 22.02
N GLN A 122 -0.24 -0.03 21.39
CA GLN A 122 -1.22 0.94 21.89
C GLN A 122 -0.72 2.39 22.06
N ARG A 123 0.59 2.64 21.96
CA ARG A 123 1.23 3.96 22.09
C ARG A 123 1.47 4.61 20.73
N ARG A 124 1.54 5.94 20.72
CA ARG A 124 1.86 6.73 19.52
C ARG A 124 3.32 7.16 19.58
N TYR A 125 4.06 6.90 18.52
CA TYR A 125 5.45 7.28 18.36
C TYR A 125 5.55 8.36 17.28
N PHE A 126 6.13 9.49 17.65
CA PHE A 126 6.44 10.58 16.72
C PHE A 126 7.75 10.25 16.00
N LEU A 127 7.71 10.20 14.68
CA LEU A 127 8.85 9.81 13.84
C LEU A 127 9.62 11.02 13.29
N GLY A 128 9.01 12.21 13.32
CA GLY A 128 9.63 13.45 12.87
C GLY A 128 8.67 14.37 12.12
N ARG A 129 9.20 15.57 11.83
CA ARG A 129 8.58 16.60 10.98
C ARG A 129 9.49 16.83 9.77
N PHE A 130 8.88 16.89 8.60
CA PHE A 130 9.55 16.96 7.32
C PHE A 130 8.97 18.10 6.47
N THR A 131 9.75 18.60 5.52
CA THR A 131 9.29 19.58 4.53
C THR A 131 8.50 18.91 3.40
N ASN A 132 8.85 17.66 3.06
CA ASN A 132 8.25 16.88 1.99
C ASN A 132 7.39 15.74 2.58
N PRO A 133 6.16 15.51 2.07
CA PRO A 133 5.34 14.36 2.49
C PRO A 133 6.02 13.01 2.20
N PHE A 134 6.83 12.92 1.16
CA PHE A 134 7.51 11.67 0.78
C PHE A 134 8.62 11.29 1.76
N ASP A 135 9.34 12.27 2.33
CA ASP A 135 10.34 12.02 3.37
C ASP A 135 9.67 11.52 4.66
N ALA A 136 8.51 12.09 5.00
CA ALA A 136 7.68 11.64 6.11
C ALA A 136 7.17 10.21 5.89
N ALA A 137 6.75 9.87 4.66
CA ALA A 137 6.33 8.52 4.29
C ALA A 137 7.48 7.51 4.37
N ALA A 138 8.68 7.89 3.91
CA ALA A 138 9.87 7.05 4.01
C ALA A 138 10.27 6.80 5.48
N ALA A 139 10.14 7.81 6.35
CA ALA A 139 10.33 7.65 7.79
C ALA A 139 9.30 6.68 8.40
N TYR A 140 8.03 6.80 8.00
CA TYR A 140 6.99 5.85 8.40
C TYR A 140 7.31 4.42 7.93
N ASP A 141 7.73 4.24 6.67
CA ASP A 141 8.02 2.92 6.10
C ASP A 141 9.16 2.23 6.83
N ARG A 142 10.21 2.97 7.21
CA ARG A 142 11.31 2.42 8.05
C ARG A 142 10.79 1.93 9.39
N ALA A 143 9.99 2.73 10.09
CA ALA A 143 9.41 2.35 11.37
C ALA A 143 8.42 1.19 11.23
N ALA A 144 7.61 1.17 10.18
CA ALA A 144 6.65 0.10 9.91
C ALA A 144 7.35 -1.24 9.64
N LYS A 145 8.43 -1.25 8.84
CA LYS A 145 9.24 -2.46 8.63
C LYS A 145 9.84 -2.97 9.94
N GLN A 146 10.37 -2.07 10.77
CA GLN A 146 10.99 -2.43 12.05
C GLN A 146 9.99 -3.02 13.04
N HIS A 147 8.79 -2.44 13.16
CA HIS A 147 7.82 -2.82 14.19
C HIS A 147 6.81 -3.88 13.75
N PHE A 148 6.44 -3.92 12.46
CA PHE A 148 5.37 -4.78 11.95
C PHE A 148 5.86 -5.88 11.01
N GLY A 149 7.10 -5.81 10.53
CA GLY A 149 7.69 -6.81 9.64
C GLY A 149 6.86 -7.01 8.37
N GLU A 150 6.50 -8.26 8.09
CA GLU A 150 5.72 -8.65 6.91
C GLU A 150 4.29 -8.09 6.86
N PHE A 151 3.72 -7.66 8.00
CA PHE A 151 2.37 -7.08 8.07
C PHE A 151 2.37 -5.55 7.90
N ALA A 152 3.52 -4.97 7.56
CA ALA A 152 3.66 -3.54 7.35
C ALA A 152 3.05 -3.11 6.01
N TRP A 153 2.06 -2.24 6.06
CA TRP A 153 1.74 -1.41 4.89
C TRP A 153 2.83 -0.38 4.68
N LEU A 154 3.45 -0.40 3.51
CA LEU A 154 4.48 0.55 3.10
C LEU A 154 3.89 1.53 2.08
N ASN A 155 4.20 2.81 2.24
CA ASN A 155 3.85 3.81 1.24
C ASN A 155 4.73 3.64 -0.02
N GLY A 156 5.97 3.18 0.16
CA GLY A 156 6.96 2.84 -0.88
C GLY A 156 6.45 1.95 -2.01
N SER A 157 5.65 0.93 -1.69
CA SER A 157 5.11 0.01 -2.69
C SER A 157 4.03 0.63 -3.57
N THR A 158 3.41 1.73 -3.12
CA THR A 158 2.36 2.44 -3.87
C THR A 158 2.90 3.40 -4.93
N PHE A 159 4.23 3.61 -4.98
CA PHE A 159 4.87 4.40 -6.04
C PHE A 159 4.90 3.67 -7.40
N VAL A 160 4.61 2.37 -7.43
CA VAL A 160 4.30 1.64 -8.66
C VAL A 160 2.79 1.71 -8.91
N CYS A 161 2.37 2.86 -9.42
CA CYS A 161 1.16 3.12 -10.21
C CYS A 161 -0.08 2.23 -9.93
N PRO A 162 -1.11 2.77 -9.26
CA PRO A 162 -2.47 2.53 -9.67
C PRO A 162 -2.90 3.72 -10.53
N VAL A 163 -3.21 3.44 -11.80
CA VAL A 163 -3.95 4.35 -12.69
C VAL A 163 -5.12 4.98 -11.94
N ARG A 164 -4.93 6.23 -11.50
CA ARG A 164 -5.99 7.21 -11.26
C ARG A 164 -5.60 8.48 -12.00
N LEU A 165 -5.76 8.42 -13.32
CA LEU A 165 -6.04 9.59 -14.14
C LEU A 165 -7.39 10.17 -13.66
N ALA A 166 -7.36 10.91 -12.55
CA ALA A 166 -8.38 11.88 -12.22
C ALA A 166 -7.77 13.24 -12.53
N SER A 167 -8.13 13.72 -13.72
CA SER A 167 -8.00 15.09 -14.20
C SER A 167 -8.14 16.11 -13.06
N LEU A 168 -7.02 16.65 -12.60
CA LEU A 168 -6.98 17.94 -11.92
C LEU A 168 -5.84 18.73 -12.55
N ALA A 169 -6.25 19.66 -13.40
CA ALA A 169 -5.42 20.73 -13.90
C ALA A 169 -4.71 21.40 -12.73
N PHE A 170 -3.39 21.25 -12.67
CA PHE A 170 -2.56 22.16 -11.89
C PHE A 170 -2.60 23.53 -12.60
N PRO A 171 -2.90 24.64 -11.90
CA PRO A 171 -2.75 25.95 -12.49
C PRO A 171 -1.27 26.16 -12.79
N THR A 172 -1.01 26.49 -14.04
CA THR A 172 0.28 26.85 -14.63
C THR A 172 1.04 27.81 -13.71
N ILE A 173 2.09 27.32 -13.05
CA ILE A 173 3.12 28.19 -12.48
C ILE A 173 3.92 28.71 -13.68
N ILE A 174 3.75 30.00 -13.93
CA ILE A 174 4.54 30.81 -14.87
C ILE A 174 6.02 30.60 -14.52
N GLN A 175 6.78 29.99 -15.43
CA GLN A 175 8.24 30.03 -15.37
C GLN A 175 8.73 31.40 -15.87
N PRO A 176 9.70 32.05 -15.20
CA PRO A 176 10.39 33.19 -15.79
C PRO A 176 11.28 32.73 -16.97
N PRO A 177 11.48 33.58 -18.00
CA PRO A 177 12.13 33.18 -19.23
C PRO A 177 13.63 32.94 -19.04
N GLN A 178 14.11 31.82 -19.58
CA GLN A 178 15.53 31.51 -19.72
C GLN A 178 16.17 32.45 -20.74
N THR A 179 17.18 33.19 -20.30
CA THR A 179 18.11 33.90 -21.18
C THR A 179 19.11 32.87 -21.71
N GLN A 180 19.12 32.64 -23.01
CA GLN A 180 20.22 31.96 -23.70
C GLN A 180 20.71 32.82 -24.85
N ARG A 181 22.00 32.60 -25.17
CA ARG A 181 22.84 33.07 -26.29
C ARG A 181 23.89 34.10 -25.85
N LEU A 182 25.18 33.97 -26.19
CA LEU A 182 25.88 33.10 -27.14
C LEU A 182 27.38 33.04 -26.76
N ALA A 183 28.08 32.02 -27.24
CA ALA A 183 29.50 31.72 -26.98
C ALA A 183 30.51 32.61 -27.75
N ALA A 184 31.73 32.75 -27.21
CA ALA A 184 33.00 32.98 -27.94
C ALA A 184 34.19 32.69 -26.97
N VAL A 185 34.85 31.54 -27.06
CA VAL A 185 36.19 31.29 -27.67
C VAL A 185 37.36 32.06 -27.03
N ALA A 186 38.23 31.34 -26.31
CA ALA A 186 39.70 31.33 -26.49
C ALA A 186 40.38 30.49 -25.37
N GLU A 187 40.88 29.30 -25.73
CA GLU A 187 42.05 28.67 -25.11
C GLU A 187 43.34 29.26 -25.73
N PRO A 188 44.59 28.86 -25.37
CA PRO A 188 45.15 28.27 -24.13
C PRO A 188 46.48 28.97 -23.71
N ILE A 189 47.04 28.74 -22.51
CA ILE A 189 48.52 28.65 -22.31
C ILE A 189 48.83 27.71 -21.11
N PRO A 190 49.76 26.74 -21.25
CA PRO A 190 50.21 25.84 -20.19
C PRO A 190 51.62 26.15 -19.65
N LEU A 191 52.00 25.35 -18.65
CA LEU A 191 53.35 24.94 -18.19
C LEU A 191 53.97 25.65 -16.97
N GLU A 192 54.10 24.79 -15.95
CA GLU A 192 55.31 24.52 -15.15
C GLU A 192 55.41 25.10 -13.73
N GLU A 193 55.58 24.14 -12.81
CA GLU A 193 56.40 24.15 -11.59
C GLU A 193 56.00 25.17 -10.51
N ILE A 194 55.69 24.74 -9.29
CA ILE A 194 56.69 24.28 -8.32
C ILE A 194 56.09 23.22 -7.38
N LEU A 195 56.90 22.18 -7.21
CA LEU A 195 56.79 21.05 -6.31
C LEU A 195 56.65 21.40 -4.81
N CYS A 196 56.12 20.41 -4.11
CA CYS A 196 56.39 20.01 -2.73
C CYS A 196 55.68 20.73 -1.57
N CYS A 197 54.80 19.95 -0.93
CA CYS A 197 54.43 20.02 0.48
C CYS A 197 55.60 19.58 1.41
N PRO A 198 55.38 19.34 2.71
CA PRO A 198 55.80 20.19 3.83
C PRO A 198 56.87 19.53 4.73
N VAL A 199 57.61 20.30 5.54
CA VAL A 199 57.93 20.00 6.96
C VAL A 199 58.26 21.31 7.68
#